data_AF-A0A7X9B9G8-F1
#
_entry.id   AF-A0A7X9B9G8-F1
#
_cell.length_a   1.000
_cell.length_b   1.000
_cell.length_c   1.000
_cell.angle_alpha   90.00
_cell.angle_beta   90.00
_cell.angle_gamma   90.00
#
_symmetry.space_group_name_H-M   'P 1'
#
loop_
_entity.id
_entity.type
_entity.pdbx_description
1 polymer ?
#
loop_
_entity_poly.entity_id
_entity_poly.type
_entity_poly.pdbx_seq_one_letter_code
_entity_poly.pdbx_strand_id
1 'polypeptide(L)'
;MNLETLQKGIIEKDGIILTEGTLNPEHLLPTYYDFLVKYNINELADKIKAVFSEEPTTYNSYYSITEMTCNSEEAHYLLEEIYDFFNEIAPLGYCFSSHVGDGACFGFWKICEE
;
A
#
# COMPACT_ATOMS: atom_id res chain seq x y z
N MET A 1 -14.90 -5.38 0.78
CA MET A 1 -15.35 -4.00 0.51
C MET A 1 -15.10 -3.72 -0.97
N ASN A 2 -15.85 -2.81 -1.62
CA ASN A 2 -15.63 -2.47 -3.03
C ASN A 2 -14.77 -1.20 -3.16
N LEU A 3 -14.14 -1.02 -4.33
CA LEU A 3 -13.32 0.14 -4.68
C LEU A 3 -14.07 1.48 -4.49
N GLU A 4 -15.37 1.51 -4.77
CA GLU A 4 -16.22 2.69 -4.51
C GLU A 4 -16.29 3.08 -3.02
N THR A 5 -16.25 2.08 -2.12
CA THR A 5 -16.24 2.33 -0.67
C THR A 5 -14.88 2.86 -0.22
N LEU A 6 -13.78 2.41 -0.86
CA LEU A 6 -12.46 2.97 -0.63
C LEU A 6 -12.41 4.44 -1.04
N GLN A 7 -12.81 4.75 -2.27
CA GLN A 7 -12.80 6.10 -2.82
C GLN A 7 -13.63 7.07 -1.96
N LYS A 8 -14.84 6.66 -1.55
CA LYS A 8 -15.65 7.45 -0.61
C LYS A 8 -14.93 7.68 0.72
N GLY A 9 -14.33 6.63 1.30
CA GLY A 9 -13.58 6.75 2.55
C GLY A 9 -12.39 7.70 2.46
N ILE A 10 -11.69 7.73 1.32
CA ILE A 10 -10.59 8.66 1.04
C ILE A 10 -11.12 10.10 1.01
N ILE A 11 -12.21 10.35 0.27
CA ILE A 11 -12.81 11.68 0.15
C ILE A 11 -13.37 12.17 1.50
N GLU A 12 -14.07 11.30 2.23
CA GLU A 12 -14.69 11.65 3.52
C GLU A 12 -13.65 11.99 4.60
N LYS A 13 -12.45 11.39 4.53
CA LYS A 13 -11.36 11.64 5.47
C LYS A 13 -10.33 12.67 4.98
N ASP A 14 -10.53 13.24 3.79
CA ASP A 14 -9.57 14.14 3.11
C ASP A 14 -8.16 13.50 3.00
N GLY A 15 -8.13 12.20 2.72
CA GLY A 15 -6.91 11.38 2.68
C GLY A 15 -6.92 10.26 3.72
N ILE A 16 -6.12 9.22 3.46
CA ILE A 16 -5.92 8.11 4.41
C ILE A 16 -4.44 7.76 4.47
N ILE A 17 -3.97 7.49 5.68
CA ILE A 17 -2.61 7.00 5.89
C ILE A 17 -2.67 5.49 5.98
N LEU A 18 -1.80 4.82 5.21
CA LEU A 18 -1.70 3.37 5.14
C LEU A 18 -0.55 2.85 5.99
N THR A 19 0.59 3.53 5.92
CA THR A 19 1.80 3.16 6.66
C THR A 19 2.48 4.40 7.21
N GLU A 20 3.05 4.30 8.40
CA GLU A 20 3.74 5.40 9.09
C GLU A 20 5.09 4.90 9.62
N GLY A 21 6.15 5.69 9.43
CA GLY A 21 7.44 5.47 10.07
C GLY A 21 8.22 4.24 9.58
N THR A 22 7.91 3.70 8.40
CA THR A 22 8.70 2.62 7.79
C THR A 22 8.91 2.83 6.30
N LEU A 23 10.16 2.65 5.87
CA LEU A 23 10.60 2.59 4.47
C LEU A 23 10.96 1.17 4.05
N ASN A 24 10.85 0.20 4.96
CA ASN A 24 11.27 -1.17 4.68
C ASN A 24 10.19 -1.88 3.86
N PRO A 25 10.51 -2.38 2.64
CA PRO A 25 9.56 -3.07 1.79
C PRO A 25 8.93 -4.29 2.49
N GLU A 26 9.69 -4.96 3.35
CA GLU A 26 9.26 -6.09 4.16
C GLU A 26 8.07 -5.77 5.08
N HIS A 27 7.87 -4.50 5.44
CA HIS A 27 6.75 -4.05 6.28
C HIS A 27 5.64 -3.41 5.43
N LEU A 28 6.04 -2.73 4.35
CA LEU A 28 5.12 -2.05 3.44
C LEU A 28 4.24 -3.06 2.68
N LEU A 29 4.87 -4.06 2.06
CA LEU A 29 4.18 -5.08 1.26
C LEU A 29 3.07 -5.83 2.02
N PRO A 30 3.29 -6.39 3.23
CA PRO A 30 2.22 -7.07 3.96
C PRO A 30 1.09 -6.11 4.39
N THR A 31 1.41 -4.85 4.67
CA THR A 31 0.37 -3.84 4.97
C THR A 31 -0.50 -3.56 3.74
N TYR A 32 0.12 -3.44 2.57
CA TYR A 32 -0.62 -3.30 1.31
C TYR A 32 -1.40 -4.55 0.94
N TYR A 33 -0.89 -5.75 1.25
CA TYR A 33 -1.62 -6.99 1.08
C TYR A 33 -2.91 -7.02 1.91
N ASP A 34 -2.84 -6.72 3.21
CA ASP A 34 -4.04 -6.68 4.08
C ASP A 34 -5.08 -5.70 3.52
N PHE A 35 -4.62 -4.54 3.06
CA PHE A 35 -5.48 -3.55 2.41
C PHE A 35 -6.12 -4.08 1.11
N LEU A 36 -5.35 -4.68 0.21
CA LEU A 36 -5.85 -5.25 -1.04
C LEU A 36 -6.89 -6.34 -0.77
N VAL A 37 -6.63 -7.25 0.19
CA VAL A 37 -7.57 -8.29 0.62
C VAL A 37 -8.87 -7.69 1.16
N LYS A 38 -8.78 -6.64 1.98
CA LYS A 38 -9.93 -5.93 2.54
C LYS A 38 -10.84 -5.32 1.45
N TYR A 39 -10.25 -4.84 0.36
CA TYR A 39 -10.95 -4.27 -0.80
C TYR A 39 -11.18 -5.26 -1.95
N ASN A 40 -10.92 -6.55 -1.74
CA ASN A 40 -11.14 -7.63 -2.70
C ASN A 40 -10.33 -7.51 -4.01
N ILE A 41 -9.13 -6.92 -3.94
CA ILE A 41 -8.24 -6.72 -5.08
C ILE A 41 -7.25 -7.90 -5.13
N ASN A 42 -7.66 -8.98 -5.79
CA ASN A 42 -6.91 -10.25 -5.75
C ASN A 42 -5.67 -10.27 -6.66
N GLU A 43 -5.64 -9.51 -7.76
CA GLU A 43 -4.51 -9.54 -8.71
C GLU A 43 -3.18 -9.13 -8.06
N LEU A 44 -3.13 -7.97 -7.43
CA LEU A 44 -1.93 -7.52 -6.71
C LEU A 44 -1.69 -8.31 -5.44
N ALA A 45 -2.74 -8.75 -4.75
CA ALA A 45 -2.60 -9.56 -3.56
C ALA A 45 -1.87 -10.89 -3.86
N ASP A 46 -2.17 -11.52 -5.01
CA ASP A 46 -1.49 -12.75 -5.45
C ASP A 46 -0.02 -12.49 -5.81
N LYS A 47 0.28 -11.36 -6.48
CA LYS A 47 1.67 -10.94 -6.75
C LYS A 47 2.47 -10.74 -5.46
N ILE A 48 1.90 -10.08 -4.46
CA ILE A 48 2.56 -9.91 -3.16
C ILE A 48 2.74 -11.27 -2.51
N LYS A 49 1.71 -12.12 -2.49
CA LYS A 49 1.80 -13.47 -1.95
C LYS A 49 2.89 -14.31 -2.62
N ALA A 50 3.14 -14.14 -3.92
CA ALA A 50 4.19 -14.86 -4.63
C ALA A 50 5.62 -14.45 -4.21
N VAL A 51 5.78 -13.24 -3.66
CA VAL A 51 7.07 -12.72 -3.16
C VAL A 51 7.40 -13.23 -1.75
N PHE A 52 6.39 -13.64 -0.99
CA PHE A 52 6.54 -14.20 0.34
C PHE A 52 6.46 -15.73 0.31
N SER A 53 7.24 -16.40 1.16
CA SER A 53 7.19 -17.87 1.22
C SER A 53 5.87 -18.39 1.81
N GLU A 54 5.17 -17.56 2.59
CA GLU A 54 3.91 -17.87 3.28
C GLU A 54 2.95 -16.68 3.14
N GLU A 55 1.73 -16.80 3.69
CA GLU A 55 0.75 -15.71 3.65
C GLU A 55 1.34 -14.44 4.30
N PRO A 56 1.48 -13.34 3.54
CA PRO A 56 2.09 -12.12 4.04
C PRO A 56 1.20 -11.52 5.11
N THR A 57 1.51 -11.83 6.36
CA THR A 57 0.74 -11.40 7.52
C THR A 57 1.65 -10.57 8.42
N THR A 58 1.23 -9.33 8.65
CA THR A 58 1.87 -8.42 9.60
C THR A 58 1.34 -8.72 10.99
N TYR A 59 2.22 -9.07 11.94
CA TYR A 59 1.84 -9.18 13.36
C TYR A 59 1.70 -7.79 14.00
N ASN A 60 2.51 -6.83 13.56
CA ASN A 60 2.54 -5.45 14.03
C ASN A 60 3.24 -4.57 12.95
N SER A 61 3.02 -3.24 12.97
CA SER A 61 3.64 -2.24 12.08
C SER A 61 5.18 -2.29 11.99
N TYR A 62 5.82 -2.96 12.95
CA TYR A 62 7.27 -3.05 13.09
C TYR A 62 7.86 -4.46 12.90
N TYR A 63 7.05 -5.50 12.68
CA TYR A 63 7.56 -6.87 12.52
C TYR A 63 6.72 -7.66 11.52
N SER A 64 7.33 -7.99 10.38
CA SER A 64 6.83 -9.05 9.49
C SER A 64 7.14 -10.41 10.12
N ILE A 65 6.15 -11.32 10.12
CA ILE A 65 6.36 -12.71 10.56
C ILE A 65 7.04 -13.52 9.46
N THR A 66 6.84 -13.10 8.21
CA THR A 66 7.23 -13.85 7.03
C THR A 66 8.51 -13.26 6.43
N GLU A 67 9.51 -14.14 6.22
CA GLU A 67 10.72 -13.79 5.48
C GLU A 67 10.38 -13.56 4.01
N MET A 68 10.81 -12.40 3.50
CA MET A 68 10.68 -12.06 2.09
C MET A 68 11.65 -12.93 1.29
N THR A 69 11.15 -13.62 0.26
CA THR A 69 11.99 -14.52 -0.55
C THR A 69 12.63 -13.82 -1.76
N CYS A 70 12.10 -12.65 -2.15
CA CYS A 70 12.67 -11.85 -3.21
C CYS A 70 13.81 -10.95 -2.70
N ASN A 71 14.61 -10.41 -3.61
CA ASN A 71 15.61 -9.40 -3.24
C ASN A 71 14.97 -8.01 -3.05
N SER A 72 15.73 -7.07 -2.47
CA SER A 72 15.24 -5.70 -2.25
C SER A 72 14.82 -4.96 -3.54
N GLU A 73 15.40 -5.31 -4.69
CA GLU A 73 15.11 -4.68 -5.98
C GLU A 73 13.76 -5.15 -6.54
N GLU A 74 13.49 -6.45 -6.52
CA GLU A 74 12.18 -7.03 -6.86
C GLU A 74 11.08 -6.50 -5.94
N ALA A 75 11.38 -6.36 -4.65
CA ALA A 75 10.44 -5.75 -3.71
C ALA A 75 10.14 -4.28 -4.06
N HIS A 76 11.13 -3.52 -4.52
CA HIS A 76 10.92 -2.14 -4.97
C HIS A 76 10.12 -2.08 -6.27
N TYR A 77 10.41 -2.94 -7.24
CA TYR A 77 9.60 -3.03 -8.46
C TYR A 77 8.13 -3.33 -8.16
N LEU A 78 7.86 -4.26 -7.24
CA LEU A 78 6.49 -4.58 -6.84
C LEU A 78 5.83 -3.40 -6.10
N LEU A 79 6.58 -2.68 -5.26
CA LEU A 79 6.07 -1.47 -4.62
C LEU A 79 5.68 -0.41 -5.64
N GLU A 80 6.49 -0.18 -6.67
CA GLU A 80 6.16 0.76 -7.74
C GLU A 80 4.89 0.34 -8.49
N GLU A 81 4.72 -0.95 -8.81
CA GLU A 81 3.46 -1.44 -9.40
C GLU A 81 2.25 -1.21 -8.49
N ILE A 82 2.40 -1.42 -7.18
CA ILE A 82 1.33 -1.16 -6.21
C ILE A 82 1.02 0.34 -6.15
N TYR A 83 2.03 1.20 -6.19
CA TYR A 83 1.85 2.65 -6.15
C TYR A 83 1.15 3.19 -7.40
N ASP A 84 1.51 2.68 -8.57
CA ASP A 84 0.84 3.03 -9.83
C ASP A 84 -0.63 2.61 -9.78
N PHE A 85 -0.90 1.37 -9.38
CA PHE A 85 -2.27 0.88 -9.23
C PHE A 85 -3.06 1.65 -8.17
N PHE A 86 -2.45 1.99 -7.02
CA PHE A 86 -3.10 2.81 -6.01
C PHE A 86 -3.44 4.20 -6.54
N ASN A 87 -2.59 4.79 -7.37
CA ASN A 87 -2.92 6.03 -8.07
C ASN A 87 -4.06 5.85 -9.07
N GLU A 88 -4.13 4.74 -9.81
CA GLU A 88 -5.22 4.46 -10.75
C GLU A 88 -6.58 4.30 -10.06
N ILE A 89 -6.62 3.66 -8.89
CA ILE A 89 -7.85 3.49 -8.11
C ILE A 89 -8.19 4.70 -7.25
N ALA A 90 -7.28 5.67 -7.12
CA ALA A 90 -7.49 6.85 -6.31
C ALA A 90 -8.69 7.66 -6.84
N PRO A 91 -9.50 8.27 -5.95
CA PRO A 91 -10.55 9.17 -6.39
C PRO A 91 -9.96 10.42 -7.06
N LEU A 92 -10.76 11.03 -7.93
CA LEU A 92 -10.35 12.23 -8.66
C LEU A 92 -9.95 13.36 -7.69
N GLY A 93 -8.78 13.95 -7.91
CA GLY A 93 -8.17 14.94 -7.01
C GLY A 93 -7.37 14.35 -5.84
N TYR A 94 -7.11 13.04 -5.83
CA TYR A 94 -6.23 12.37 -4.87
C TYR A 94 -5.16 11.54 -5.57
N CYS A 95 -3.99 11.44 -4.95
CA CYS A 95 -2.89 10.60 -5.39
C CYS A 95 -2.34 9.78 -4.22
N PHE A 96 -1.75 8.63 -4.52
CA PHE A 96 -1.01 7.85 -3.54
C PHE A 96 0.46 8.27 -3.57
N SER A 97 0.97 8.79 -2.44
CA SER A 97 2.37 9.18 -2.32
C SER A 97 2.87 9.07 -0.88
N SER A 98 4.19 9.23 -0.72
CA SER A 98 4.76 9.57 0.58
C SER A 98 4.41 11.01 0.96
N HIS A 99 4.25 11.26 2.26
CA HIS A 99 3.96 12.59 2.77
C HIS A 99 5.16 13.53 2.56
N VAL A 100 4.91 14.76 2.09
CA VAL A 100 5.95 15.74 1.73
C VAL A 100 6.85 16.13 2.91
N GLY A 101 6.40 15.92 4.14
CA GLY A 101 7.17 16.23 5.36
C GLY A 101 7.76 15.02 6.09
N ASP A 102 7.28 13.81 5.80
CA ASP A 102 7.72 12.58 6.47
C ASP A 102 7.88 11.49 5.41
N GLY A 103 9.11 11.30 4.95
CA GLY A 103 9.42 10.41 3.83
C GLY A 103 9.08 8.94 4.09
N ALA A 104 8.64 8.59 5.30
CA ALA A 104 8.25 7.25 5.71
C ALA A 104 6.73 7.11 5.98
N CYS A 105 5.91 8.10 5.62
CA CYS A 105 4.45 8.04 5.74
C CYS A 105 3.81 7.90 4.36
N PHE A 106 3.28 6.72 4.05
CA PHE A 106 2.60 6.47 2.77
C PHE A 106 1.08 6.47 2.94
N GLY A 107 0.40 7.14 2.01
CA GLY A 107 -1.03 7.31 2.07
C GLY A 107 -1.62 7.93 0.81
N PHE A 108 -2.94 8.06 0.80
CA PHE A 108 -3.66 8.85 -0.18
C PHE A 108 -3.74 10.28 0.30
N TRP A 109 -3.25 11.19 -0.52
CA TRP A 109 -3.23 12.62 -0.28
C TRP A 109 -4.03 13.32 -1.36
N LYS A 110 -4.63 14.44 -1.01
CA LYS A 110 -5.25 15.30 -1.99
C LYS A 110 -4.18 15.89 -2.89
N ILE A 111 -4.36 15.77 -4.20
CA ILE A 111 -3.53 16.46 -5.17
C ILE A 111 -3.78 17.95 -4.93
N CYS A 112 -2.80 18.67 -4.39
CA CYS A 112 -2.79 20.11 -4.53
C CYS A 112 -2.58 20.38 -6.02
N GLU A 113 -3.68 20.51 -6.77
CA GLU A 113 -3.63 21.25 -8.04
C GLU A 113 -3.03 22.62 -7.71
N GLU A 114 -1.84 22.88 -8.26
CA GLU A 114 -1.23 24.21 -8.29
C GLU A 114 -1.74 24.99 -9.50
#